data_AF-A0A0M3BSC8-F1
#
_entry.id   AF-A0A0M3BSC8-F1
#
_cell.length_a   1.000
_cell.length_b   1.000
_cell.length_c   1.000
_cell.angle_alpha   90.00
_cell.angle_beta   90.00
_cell.angle_gamma   90.00
#
_symmetry.space_group_name_H-M   'P 1'
#
loop_
_entity.id
_entity.type
_entity.pdbx_description
1 polymer ?
#
loop_
_entity_poly.entity_id
_entity_poly.type
_entity_poly.pdbx_seq_one_letter_code
_entity_poly.pdbx_strand_id
1 'polypeptide(L)'
;MNEQTKDQASRPTRAGATTDLPHDRITVARFREAFPRARWSDRLNAWFVPGRTAEKRISRWLAEMEAEADRFADEKGRDAFAFEPIESRYLETTPTVIQIRTPYSRTIVNEIREISHARWDADRRLWTVPYRSFEELRLRWPAIETAAERNEPEARRARREAIKGTQEDDASKARMRERRRKRYPVPADDAPPFERAIGTHIGVVFFIGTDGELADPATIGTFYFPAADSEEYAWASWRPGSLEELVTTWPARTPPNKRELNRGWWMPTLEELRIARRDAKSRRRARERKDKKDASGERPADSA
;
A
#
# COMPACT_ATOMS: atom_id res chain seq x y z
N MET A 1 8.07 12.94 69.60
CA MET A 1 8.02 11.88 68.57
C MET A 1 6.65 11.24 68.64
N ASN A 2 5.83 11.06 67.60
CA ASN A 2 5.85 11.47 66.21
C ASN A 2 4.38 11.58 65.74
N GLU A 3 4.17 12.55 64.86
CA GLU A 3 3.22 12.55 63.73
C GLU A 3 1.73 12.34 64.01
N GLN A 4 1.08 13.46 64.35
CA GLN A 4 -0.20 13.80 63.74
C GLN A 4 -0.02 13.81 62.21
N THR A 5 -0.41 12.72 61.54
CA THR A 5 -0.68 12.70 60.11
C THR A 5 -1.94 13.53 59.88
N LYS A 6 -1.73 14.84 59.79
CA LYS A 6 -2.75 15.82 59.45
C LYS A 6 -3.21 15.49 58.04
N ASP A 7 -4.45 15.00 57.94
CA ASP A 7 -5.20 14.88 56.70
C ASP A 7 -4.92 16.08 55.80
N GLN A 8 -4.09 15.86 54.77
CA GLN A 8 -4.06 16.77 53.64
C GLN A 8 -5.38 16.55 52.91
N ALA A 9 -6.37 17.33 53.32
CA ALA A 9 -7.60 17.55 52.58
C ALA A 9 -7.23 17.74 51.11
N SER A 10 -7.52 16.71 50.30
CA SER A 10 -7.39 16.75 48.86
C SER A 10 -8.20 17.94 48.37
N ARG A 11 -7.52 19.03 47.99
CA ARG A 11 -8.15 20.15 47.32
C ARG A 11 -8.99 19.58 46.18
N PRO A 12 -10.26 19.97 46.01
CA PRO A 12 -11.08 19.46 44.93
C PRO A 12 -10.30 19.66 43.63
N THR A 13 -10.08 18.56 42.89
CA THR A 13 -9.38 18.56 41.61
C THR A 13 -9.97 19.67 40.78
N ARG A 14 -9.22 20.78 40.61
CA ARG A 14 -9.71 21.93 39.85
C ARG A 14 -9.93 21.42 38.43
N ALA A 15 -11.19 21.23 38.04
CA ALA A 15 -11.53 20.78 36.71
C ALA A 15 -10.92 21.74 35.68
N GLY A 16 -10.01 21.24 34.86
CA GLY A 16 -9.20 21.99 33.92
C GLY A 16 -8.33 21.05 33.10
N ALA A 17 -7.72 21.59 32.05
CA ALA A 17 -6.85 20.85 31.16
C ALA A 17 -5.49 21.54 31.05
N THR A 18 -4.47 20.75 30.77
CA THR A 18 -3.10 21.23 30.61
C THR A 18 -2.68 21.04 29.17
N THR A 19 -1.97 22.01 28.59
CA THR A 19 -1.40 21.92 27.25
C THR A 19 0.06 22.34 27.27
N ASP A 20 0.90 21.54 26.61
CA ASP A 20 2.24 21.95 26.26
C ASP A 20 2.17 22.76 24.95
N LEU A 21 2.80 23.92 24.92
CA LEU A 21 2.82 24.80 23.75
C LEU A 21 4.27 25.02 23.34
N PRO A 22 4.56 25.08 22.02
CA PRO A 22 5.88 25.51 21.55
C PRO A 22 6.27 26.84 22.19
N HIS A 23 7.54 27.00 22.56
CA HIS A 23 8.08 28.21 23.20
C HIS A 23 8.25 29.38 22.22
N ASP A 24 7.31 29.53 21.28
CA ASP A 24 7.24 30.65 20.37
C ASP A 24 6.48 31.82 21.02
N ARG A 25 7.10 33.01 21.00
CA ARG A 25 6.55 34.23 21.60
C ARG A 25 5.21 34.61 20.97
N ILE A 26 5.03 34.38 19.67
CA ILE A 26 3.80 34.71 18.96
C ILE A 26 2.68 33.74 19.37
N THR A 27 2.97 32.44 19.35
CA THR A 27 2.03 31.39 19.77
C THR A 27 1.57 31.57 21.22
N VAL A 28 2.49 31.88 22.14
CA VAL A 28 2.15 32.14 23.54
C VAL A 28 1.31 33.42 23.70
N ALA A 29 1.59 34.48 22.95
CA ALA A 29 0.79 35.71 22.99
C ALA A 29 -0.65 35.46 22.53
N ARG A 30 -0.84 34.79 21.39
CA ARG A 30 -2.17 34.41 20.87
C ARG A 30 -2.92 33.48 21.83
N PHE A 31 -2.22 32.54 22.47
CA PHE A 31 -2.82 31.66 23.47
C PHE A 31 -3.31 32.43 24.71
N ARG A 32 -2.54 33.42 25.19
CA ARG A 32 -2.94 34.26 26.33
C ARG A 32 -4.12 35.17 25.99
N GLU A 33 -4.24 35.61 24.73
CA GLU A 33 -5.40 36.34 24.24
C GLU A 33 -6.66 35.47 24.20
N ALA A 34 -6.56 34.25 23.67
CA ALA A 34 -7.67 33.29 23.59
C ALA A 34 -8.08 32.70 24.97
N PHE A 35 -7.12 32.59 25.89
CA PHE A 35 -7.33 32.07 27.25
C PHE A 35 -6.75 33.03 28.32
N PRO A 36 -7.40 34.17 28.60
CA PRO A 36 -6.89 35.16 29.56
C PRO A 36 -6.73 34.65 31.00
N ARG A 37 -7.42 33.55 31.34
CA ARG A 37 -7.36 32.90 32.67
C ARG A 37 -6.38 31.72 32.72
N ALA A 38 -5.68 31.41 31.63
CA ALA A 38 -4.66 30.38 31.61
C ALA A 38 -3.48 30.76 32.52
N ARG A 39 -2.86 29.75 33.14
CA ARG A 39 -1.72 29.94 34.05
C ARG A 39 -0.63 28.95 33.71
N TRP A 40 0.60 29.41 33.67
CA TRP A 40 1.75 28.54 33.61
C TRP A 40 1.88 27.72 34.91
N SER A 41 2.22 26.44 34.80
CA SER A 41 2.52 25.58 35.94
C SER A 41 3.92 25.02 35.81
N ASP A 42 4.86 25.51 36.63
CA ASP A 42 6.26 25.04 36.63
C ASP A 42 6.36 23.55 36.96
N ARG A 43 5.45 23.02 37.78
CA ARG A 43 5.42 21.60 38.15
C ARG A 43 5.09 20.68 36.97
N LEU A 44 4.22 21.13 36.07
CA LEU A 44 3.79 20.37 34.90
C LEU A 44 4.52 20.80 33.62
N ASN A 45 5.36 21.84 33.72
CA ASN A 45 6.01 22.51 32.61
C ASN A 45 5.06 22.82 31.45
N ALA A 46 3.84 23.26 31.77
CA ALA A 46 2.77 23.39 30.80
C ALA A 46 1.71 24.41 31.24
N TRP A 47 0.90 24.88 30.28
CA TRP A 47 -0.17 25.84 30.53
C TRP A 47 -1.44 25.15 31.03
N PHE A 48 -1.93 25.57 32.20
CA PHE A 48 -3.19 25.11 32.77
C PHE A 48 -4.32 26.08 32.42
N VAL A 49 -5.38 25.56 31.79
CA VAL A 49 -6.61 26.30 31.50
C VAL A 49 -7.73 25.81 32.42
N PRO A 50 -8.36 26.69 33.22
CA PRO A 50 -9.44 26.30 34.12
C PRO A 50 -10.76 26.05 33.37
N GLY A 51 -11.51 25.04 33.81
CA GLY A 51 -12.86 24.73 33.34
C GLY A 51 -13.03 23.29 32.85
N ARG A 52 -14.26 22.73 33.00
CA ARG A 52 -14.59 21.35 32.59
C ARG A 52 -14.48 21.11 31.07
N THR A 53 -14.59 22.16 30.26
CA THR A 53 -14.47 22.10 28.78
C THR A 53 -13.14 22.63 28.27
N ALA A 54 -12.18 22.89 29.17
CA ALA A 54 -10.88 23.45 28.82
C ALA A 54 -10.18 22.63 27.73
N GLU A 55 -10.17 21.30 27.85
CA GLU A 55 -9.58 20.39 26.87
C GLU A 55 -10.17 20.59 25.47
N LYS A 56 -11.51 20.53 25.32
CA LYS A 56 -12.18 20.74 24.04
C LYS A 56 -11.92 22.11 23.42
N ARG A 57 -11.82 23.15 24.25
CA ARG A 57 -11.51 24.51 23.78
C ARG A 57 -10.06 24.62 23.31
N ILE A 58 -9.11 24.04 24.03
CA ILE A 58 -7.70 23.98 23.64
C ILE A 58 -7.57 23.22 22.31
N SER A 59 -8.17 22.03 22.19
CA SER A 59 -8.13 21.25 20.95
C SER A 59 -8.72 22.01 19.76
N ARG A 60 -9.83 22.73 19.97
CA ARG A 60 -10.43 23.57 18.91
C ARG A 60 -9.51 24.71 18.51
N TRP A 61 -8.95 25.43 19.48
CA TRP A 61 -8.05 26.55 19.21
C TRP A 61 -6.78 26.09 18.47
N LEU A 62 -6.20 24.95 18.86
CA LEU A 62 -5.08 24.35 18.14
C LEU A 62 -5.46 23.98 16.71
N ALA A 63 -6.64 23.38 16.49
CA ALA A 63 -7.12 23.05 15.16
C ALA A 63 -7.38 24.28 14.28
N GLU A 64 -7.88 25.37 14.86
CA GLU A 64 -8.07 26.66 14.17
C GLU A 64 -6.73 27.29 13.79
N MET A 65 -5.73 27.24 14.67
CA MET A 65 -4.37 27.70 14.38
C MET A 65 -3.70 26.88 13.29
N GLU A 66 -3.82 25.55 13.34
CA GLU A 66 -3.31 24.66 12.28
C GLU A 66 -4.00 24.96 10.94
N ALA A 67 -5.32 25.16 10.94
CA ALA A 67 -6.05 25.53 9.73
C ALA A 67 -5.67 26.93 9.18
N GLU A 68 -5.26 27.86 10.04
CA GLU A 68 -4.71 29.15 9.60
C GLU A 68 -3.30 29.01 9.02
N ALA A 69 -2.44 28.21 9.66
CA ALA A 69 -1.11 27.88 9.16
C ALA A 69 -1.19 27.17 7.80
N ASP A 70 -2.10 26.21 7.64
CA ASP A 70 -2.38 25.53 6.38
C ASP A 70 -2.79 26.52 5.28
N ARG A 71 -3.71 27.46 5.58
CA ARG A 71 -4.14 28.48 4.62
C ARG A 71 -2.99 29.38 4.17
N PHE A 72 -2.15 29.80 5.11
CA PHE A 72 -0.97 30.61 4.81
C PHE A 72 0.07 29.82 4.00
N ALA A 73 0.27 28.54 4.32
CA ALA A 73 1.15 27.66 3.55
C ALA A 73 0.63 27.42 2.13
N ASP A 74 -0.68 27.26 1.94
CA ASP A 74 -1.30 27.16 0.63
C ASP A 74 -1.19 28.46 -0.18
N GLU A 75 -1.30 29.62 0.47
CA GLU A 75 -1.06 30.92 -0.18
C GLU A 75 0.39 31.08 -0.63
N LYS A 76 1.36 30.78 0.25
CA LYS A 76 2.77 30.75 -0.11
C LYS A 76 3.07 29.78 -1.25
N GLY A 77 2.44 28.60 -1.23
CA GLY A 77 2.57 27.61 -2.29
C GLY A 77 1.98 28.07 -3.62
N ARG A 78 0.87 28.83 -3.58
CA ARG A 78 0.31 29.48 -4.78
C ARG A 78 1.24 30.55 -5.33
N ASP A 79 1.84 31.36 -4.47
CA ASP A 79 2.80 32.38 -4.91
C ASP A 79 4.03 31.73 -5.54
N ALA A 80 4.54 30.64 -4.96
CA ALA A 80 5.63 29.85 -5.54
C ALA A 80 5.24 29.25 -6.90
N PHE A 81 4.02 28.72 -7.03
CA PHE A 81 3.50 28.22 -8.30
C PHE A 81 3.36 29.35 -9.35
N ALA A 82 2.88 30.52 -8.94
CA ALA A 82 2.74 31.68 -9.83
C ALA A 82 4.09 32.21 -10.32
N PHE A 83 5.13 32.09 -9.48
CA PHE A 83 6.49 32.47 -9.83
C PHE A 83 7.15 31.48 -10.79
N GLU A 84 7.07 30.18 -10.50
CA GLU A 84 7.71 29.14 -11.30
C GLU A 84 6.77 27.95 -11.56
N PRO A 85 5.82 28.09 -12.50
CA PRO A 85 4.80 27.08 -12.73
C PRO A 85 5.41 25.80 -13.35
N ILE A 86 4.80 24.67 -13.03
CA ILE A 86 5.10 23.40 -13.70
C ILE A 86 4.21 23.31 -14.93
N GLU A 87 4.80 23.40 -16.11
CA GLU A 87 4.10 23.22 -17.38
C GLU A 87 4.11 21.75 -17.79
N SER A 88 2.97 21.06 -17.67
CA SER A 88 2.85 19.67 -18.12
C SER A 88 1.42 19.30 -18.50
N ARG A 89 1.29 18.45 -19.52
CA ARG A 89 0.01 17.92 -20.03
C ARG A 89 -0.79 17.11 -19.01
N TYR A 90 -0.15 16.66 -17.93
CA TYR A 90 -0.77 15.83 -16.89
C TYR A 90 -1.19 16.62 -15.65
N LEU A 91 -0.94 17.93 -15.63
CA LEU A 91 -1.19 18.80 -14.49
C LEU A 91 -2.28 19.81 -14.84
N GLU A 92 -3.37 19.78 -14.09
CA GLU A 92 -4.46 20.76 -14.17
C GLU A 92 -4.46 21.57 -12.87
N THR A 93 -4.43 22.89 -12.95
CA THR A 93 -4.51 23.74 -11.77
C THR A 93 -5.93 24.20 -11.50
N THR A 94 -6.31 24.18 -10.22
CA THR A 94 -7.55 24.80 -9.72
C THR A 94 -7.18 25.82 -8.65
N PRO A 95 -8.03 26.82 -8.35
CA PRO A 95 -7.69 27.90 -7.41
C PRO A 95 -7.28 27.42 -6.00
N THR A 96 -7.73 26.24 -5.60
CA THR A 96 -7.51 25.69 -4.26
C THR A 96 -6.50 24.54 -4.23
N VAL A 97 -6.31 23.81 -5.33
CA VAL A 97 -5.52 22.57 -5.37
C VAL A 97 -4.95 22.32 -6.76
N ILE A 98 -3.84 21.60 -6.81
CA ILE A 98 -3.23 21.07 -8.02
C ILE A 98 -3.82 19.68 -8.29
N GLN A 99 -4.31 19.44 -9.50
CA GLN A 99 -4.87 18.17 -9.93
C GLN A 99 -3.91 17.47 -10.90
N ILE A 100 -3.68 16.18 -10.68
CA ILE A 100 -2.78 15.37 -11.51
C ILE A 100 -3.58 14.28 -12.19
N ARG A 101 -3.63 14.34 -13.52
CA ARG A 101 -4.27 13.36 -14.39
C ARG A 101 -3.21 12.59 -15.18
N THR A 102 -2.79 11.46 -14.63
CA THR A 102 -1.78 10.59 -15.27
C THR A 102 -2.37 9.22 -15.59
N PRO A 103 -1.85 8.53 -16.63
CA PRO A 103 -2.12 7.12 -16.83
C PRO A 103 -1.71 6.30 -15.61
N TYR A 104 -2.49 5.27 -15.26
CA TYR A 104 -2.14 4.42 -14.12
C TYR A 104 -0.76 3.76 -14.31
N SER A 105 0.13 4.01 -13.36
CA SER A 105 1.43 3.37 -13.23
C SER A 105 1.77 3.24 -11.75
N ARG A 106 2.32 2.09 -11.35
CA ARG A 106 2.71 1.84 -9.95
C ARG A 106 3.83 2.79 -9.51
N THR A 107 4.74 3.15 -10.42
CA THR A 107 5.79 4.14 -10.17
C THR A 107 5.19 5.51 -9.87
N ILE A 108 4.27 6.00 -10.72
CA ILE A 108 3.60 7.29 -10.52
C ILE A 108 2.84 7.32 -9.19
N VAL A 109 2.08 6.26 -8.89
CA VAL A 109 1.33 6.15 -7.63
C VAL A 109 2.26 6.17 -6.43
N ASN A 110 3.42 5.51 -6.50
CA ASN A 110 4.38 5.54 -5.42
C ASN A 110 4.97 6.94 -5.25
N GLU A 111 5.39 7.60 -6.33
CA GLU A 111 5.94 8.97 -6.25
C GLU A 111 4.95 9.97 -5.65
N ILE A 112 3.68 9.94 -6.08
CA ILE A 112 2.66 10.87 -5.58
C ILE A 112 2.32 10.58 -4.12
N ARG A 113 2.37 9.32 -3.67
CA ARG A 113 2.09 8.96 -2.27
C ARG A 113 3.13 9.47 -1.28
N GLU A 114 4.34 9.74 -1.75
CA GLU A 114 5.40 10.32 -0.93
C GLU A 114 5.25 11.84 -0.77
N ILE A 115 4.33 12.48 -1.53
CA ILE A 115 4.04 13.91 -1.39
C ILE A 115 3.07 14.10 -0.22
N SER A 116 3.43 15.02 0.67
CA SER A 116 2.61 15.37 1.83
C SER A 116 1.21 15.82 1.40
N HIS A 117 0.18 15.40 2.13
CA HIS A 117 -1.23 15.77 1.88
C HIS A 117 -1.80 15.40 0.50
N ALA A 118 -1.08 14.63 -0.33
CA ALA A 118 -1.61 14.13 -1.59
C ALA A 118 -2.76 13.14 -1.35
N ARG A 119 -3.87 13.35 -2.06
CA ARG A 119 -5.08 12.53 -1.92
C ARG A 119 -5.52 12.01 -3.28
N TRP A 120 -5.97 10.76 -3.30
CA TRP A 120 -6.67 10.21 -4.45
C TRP A 120 -8.16 10.54 -4.39
N ASP A 121 -8.69 11.18 -5.42
CA ASP A 121 -10.12 11.35 -5.67
C ASP A 121 -10.63 10.17 -6.50
N ALA A 122 -11.41 9.29 -5.88
CA ALA A 122 -11.94 8.08 -6.54
C ALA A 122 -13.05 8.39 -7.55
N ASP A 123 -13.79 9.47 -7.36
CA ASP A 123 -14.92 9.85 -8.20
C ASP A 123 -14.42 10.46 -9.50
N ARG A 124 -13.45 11.37 -9.39
CA ARG A 124 -12.81 12.04 -10.54
C ARG A 124 -11.62 11.28 -11.12
N ARG A 125 -11.15 10.23 -10.43
CA ARG A 125 -9.98 9.41 -10.79
C ARG A 125 -8.72 10.24 -11.03
N LEU A 126 -8.48 11.20 -10.15
CA LEU A 126 -7.31 12.08 -10.20
C LEU A 126 -6.67 12.19 -8.83
N TRP A 127 -5.40 12.60 -8.81
CA TRP A 127 -4.74 12.99 -7.57
C TRP A 127 -4.94 14.48 -7.33
N THR A 128 -5.14 14.84 -6.07
CA THR A 128 -5.26 16.21 -5.61
C THR A 128 -4.12 16.49 -4.64
N VAL A 129 -3.37 17.55 -4.92
CA VAL A 129 -2.23 18.00 -4.11
C VAL A 129 -2.48 19.46 -3.69
N PRO A 130 -2.53 19.77 -2.39
CA PRO A 130 -2.62 21.15 -1.91
C PRO A 130 -1.39 21.97 -2.32
N TYR A 131 -1.56 23.28 -2.45
CA TYR A 131 -0.46 24.17 -2.85
C TYR A 131 0.68 24.21 -1.83
N ARG A 132 0.40 24.00 -0.53
CA ARG A 132 1.46 23.88 0.49
C ARG A 132 2.50 22.79 0.23
N SER A 133 2.17 21.80 -0.60
CA SER A 133 3.06 20.70 -1.00
C SER A 133 3.61 20.86 -2.42
N PHE A 134 3.53 22.08 -2.97
CA PHE A 134 4.00 22.39 -4.33
C PHE A 134 5.50 22.13 -4.53
N GLU A 135 6.35 22.54 -3.59
CA GLU A 135 7.80 22.33 -3.70
C GLU A 135 8.18 20.85 -3.76
N GLU A 136 7.53 20.02 -2.93
CA GLU A 136 7.71 18.55 -2.98
C GLU A 136 7.24 17.97 -4.31
N LEU A 137 6.08 18.43 -4.80
CA LEU A 137 5.56 18.04 -6.10
C LEU A 137 6.54 18.43 -7.22
N ARG A 138 7.09 19.64 -7.18
CA ARG A 138 8.05 20.15 -8.16
C ARG A 138 9.33 19.32 -8.20
N LEU A 139 9.87 18.95 -7.04
CA LEU A 139 11.06 18.10 -6.95
C LEU A 139 10.84 16.71 -7.56
N ARG A 140 9.64 16.14 -7.38
CA ARG A 140 9.30 14.78 -7.88
C ARG A 140 8.70 14.78 -9.28
N TRP A 141 8.28 15.93 -9.80
CA TRP A 141 7.59 16.04 -11.07
C TRP A 141 8.34 15.40 -12.25
N PRO A 142 9.67 15.59 -12.41
CA PRO A 142 10.40 14.99 -13.54
C PRO A 142 10.31 13.45 -13.58
N ALA A 143 10.32 12.80 -12.41
CA ALA A 143 10.18 11.35 -12.31
C ALA A 143 8.75 10.89 -12.64
N ILE A 144 7.75 11.64 -12.17
CA ILE A 144 6.33 11.40 -12.46
C ILE A 144 6.05 11.55 -13.95
N GLU A 145 6.53 12.63 -14.56
CA GLU A 145 6.35 12.94 -15.98
C GLU A 145 7.02 11.88 -16.84
N THR A 146 8.32 11.60 -16.64
CA THR A 146 9.03 10.54 -17.37
C THR A 146 8.31 9.19 -17.26
N ALA A 147 7.79 8.86 -16.06
CA ALA A 147 7.00 7.64 -15.87
C ALA A 147 5.66 7.70 -16.61
N ALA A 148 4.99 8.86 -16.66
CA ALA A 148 3.73 9.07 -17.38
C ALA A 148 3.92 8.94 -18.89
N GLU A 149 4.93 9.60 -19.48
CA GLU A 149 5.27 9.48 -20.90
C GLU A 149 5.58 8.04 -21.29
N ARG A 150 6.36 7.36 -20.44
CA ARG A 150 6.68 5.95 -20.66
C ARG A 150 5.45 5.04 -20.60
N ASN A 151 4.41 5.48 -19.94
CA ASN A 151 3.18 4.75 -19.71
C ASN A 151 2.03 5.25 -20.57
N GLU A 152 2.27 6.13 -21.54
CA GLU A 152 1.22 6.49 -22.49
C GLU A 152 0.72 5.25 -23.23
N PRO A 153 -0.61 5.09 -23.41
CA PRO A 153 -1.19 3.95 -24.12
C PRO A 153 -0.54 3.71 -25.48
N GLU A 154 -0.17 4.77 -26.19
CA GLU A 154 0.51 4.71 -27.49
C GLU A 154 1.96 4.24 -27.37
N ALA A 155 2.74 4.79 -26.44
CA ALA A 155 4.09 4.33 -26.15
C ALA A 155 4.11 2.85 -25.67
N ARG A 156 3.07 2.41 -24.95
CA ARG A 156 2.90 1.00 -24.57
C ARG A 156 2.56 0.11 -25.78
N ARG A 157 1.75 0.58 -26.73
CA ARG A 157 1.45 -0.14 -27.97
C ARG A 157 2.69 -0.28 -28.83
N ALA A 158 3.41 0.81 -29.08
CA ALA A 158 4.65 0.82 -29.84
C ALA A 158 5.73 -0.11 -29.24
N ARG A 159 5.89 -0.14 -27.91
CA ARG A 159 6.81 -1.10 -27.27
C ARG A 159 6.35 -2.54 -27.40
N ARG A 160 5.05 -2.81 -27.25
CA ARG A 160 4.51 -4.16 -27.45
C ARG A 160 4.74 -4.62 -28.88
N GLU A 161 4.63 -3.73 -29.86
CA GLU A 161 4.89 -4.01 -31.26
C GLU A 161 6.38 -4.20 -31.54
N ALA A 162 7.26 -3.39 -30.95
CA ALA A 162 8.72 -3.56 -31.08
C ALA A 162 9.24 -4.84 -30.40
N ILE A 163 8.60 -5.27 -29.31
CA ILE A 163 8.92 -6.53 -28.62
C ILE A 163 8.26 -7.73 -29.32
N LYS A 164 7.19 -7.52 -30.10
CA LYS A 164 6.48 -8.60 -30.79
C LYS A 164 7.41 -9.26 -31.82
N GLY A 165 7.71 -10.54 -31.60
CA GLY A 165 8.63 -11.31 -32.45
C GLY A 165 10.10 -11.25 -32.04
N THR A 166 10.44 -10.64 -30.89
CA THR A 166 11.75 -10.84 -30.28
C THR A 166 11.80 -12.16 -29.51
N GLN A 167 13.01 -12.68 -29.28
CA GLN A 167 13.23 -13.88 -28.47
C GLN A 167 12.62 -13.75 -27.05
N GLU A 168 12.55 -12.53 -26.52
CA GLU A 168 11.93 -12.23 -25.22
C GLU A 168 10.40 -12.40 -25.24
N ASP A 169 9.73 -12.05 -26.34
CA ASP A 169 8.29 -12.28 -26.53
C ASP A 169 7.98 -13.77 -26.64
N ASP A 170 8.78 -14.53 -27.38
CA ASP A 170 8.60 -15.98 -27.51
C ASP A 170 8.84 -16.70 -26.18
N ALA A 171 9.88 -16.31 -25.42
CA ALA A 171 10.11 -16.81 -24.07
C ALA A 171 8.96 -16.45 -23.12
N SER A 172 8.42 -15.23 -23.21
CA SER A 172 7.28 -14.78 -22.41
C SER A 172 6.00 -15.54 -22.75
N LYS A 173 5.73 -15.78 -24.04
CA LYS A 173 4.62 -16.62 -24.52
C LYS A 173 4.78 -18.07 -24.08
N ALA A 174 5.99 -18.61 -24.12
CA ALA A 174 6.28 -19.95 -23.60
C ALA A 174 6.00 -20.05 -22.10
N ARG A 175 6.50 -19.11 -21.30
CA ARG A 175 6.19 -19.01 -19.85
C ARG A 175 4.70 -18.87 -19.58
N MET A 176 3.98 -18.08 -20.38
CA MET A 176 2.53 -17.91 -20.23
C MET A 176 1.78 -19.19 -20.58
N ARG A 177 2.16 -19.88 -21.66
CA ARG A 177 1.61 -21.19 -22.02
C ARG A 177 1.83 -22.20 -20.91
N GLU A 178 3.03 -22.22 -20.32
CA GLU A 178 3.35 -23.14 -19.23
C GLU A 178 2.53 -22.84 -17.96
N ARG A 179 2.43 -21.57 -17.54
CA ARG A 179 1.59 -21.16 -16.41
C ARG A 179 0.12 -21.53 -16.56
N ARG A 180 -0.41 -21.54 -17.80
CA ARG A 180 -1.80 -21.92 -18.08
C ARG A 180 -2.06 -23.41 -17.90
N ARG A 181 -1.03 -24.27 -18.02
CA ARG A 181 -1.14 -25.71 -17.81
C ARG A 181 -1.40 -26.09 -16.34
N LYS A 182 -1.11 -25.18 -15.39
CA LYS A 182 -1.33 -25.38 -13.94
C LYS A 182 -0.78 -26.71 -13.41
N ARG A 183 0.37 -27.11 -13.96
CA ARG A 183 1.18 -28.21 -13.49
C ARG A 183 2.40 -27.68 -12.76
N TYR A 184 2.95 -28.49 -11.87
CA TYR A 184 4.15 -28.18 -11.11
C TYR A 184 4.98 -29.45 -10.94
N PRO A 185 6.31 -29.39 -11.12
CA PRO A 185 7.17 -30.56 -10.98
C PRO A 185 7.33 -30.91 -9.50
N VAL A 186 7.11 -32.18 -9.18
CA VAL A 186 7.16 -32.73 -7.82
C VAL A 186 8.07 -33.95 -7.82
N PRO A 187 8.98 -34.13 -6.85
CA PRO A 187 9.81 -35.33 -6.77
C PRO A 187 8.94 -36.60 -6.69
N ALA A 188 9.23 -37.60 -7.52
CA ALA A 188 8.46 -38.84 -7.57
C ALA A 188 8.51 -39.61 -6.24
N ASP A 189 9.65 -39.57 -5.55
CA ASP A 189 9.89 -40.26 -4.28
C ASP A 189 9.45 -39.48 -3.04
N ASP A 190 9.20 -38.17 -3.15
CA ASP A 190 8.85 -37.29 -2.02
C ASP A 190 7.76 -36.29 -2.41
N ALA A 191 6.55 -36.82 -2.62
CA ALA A 191 5.38 -36.05 -3.01
C ALA A 191 4.81 -35.22 -1.83
N PRO A 192 4.34 -33.97 -2.10
CA PRO A 192 3.72 -33.13 -1.10
C PRO A 192 2.32 -33.65 -0.71
N PRO A 193 1.84 -33.31 0.49
CA PRO A 193 0.48 -33.66 0.89
C PRO A 193 -0.57 -32.84 0.12
N PHE A 194 -1.52 -33.52 -0.52
CA PHE A 194 -2.51 -32.93 -1.43
C PHE A 194 -3.57 -32.04 -0.74
N GLU A 195 -3.91 -32.32 0.52
CA GLU A 195 -4.98 -31.60 1.24
C GLU A 195 -4.47 -30.37 2.02
N ARG A 196 -3.22 -29.96 1.79
CA ARG A 196 -2.59 -28.87 2.54
C ARG A 196 -2.11 -27.77 1.62
N ALA A 197 -2.03 -26.56 2.17
CA ALA A 197 -1.36 -25.47 1.48
C ALA A 197 0.14 -25.70 1.52
N ILE A 198 0.76 -25.72 0.34
CA ILE A 198 2.18 -26.00 0.16
C ILE A 198 2.86 -24.79 -0.44
N GLY A 199 3.98 -24.37 0.15
CA GLY A 199 4.87 -23.37 -0.41
C GLY A 199 5.67 -23.97 -1.55
N THR A 200 5.72 -23.25 -2.67
CA THR A 200 6.48 -23.64 -3.87
C THR A 200 7.14 -22.39 -4.45
N HIS A 201 8.03 -22.57 -5.43
CA HIS A 201 8.67 -21.47 -6.15
C HIS A 201 7.68 -20.56 -6.92
N ILE A 202 6.47 -21.05 -7.20
CA ILE A 202 5.41 -20.25 -7.84
C ILE A 202 4.44 -19.61 -6.84
N GLY A 203 4.61 -19.87 -5.54
CA GLY A 203 3.76 -19.40 -4.45
C GLY A 203 3.07 -20.52 -3.67
N VAL A 204 2.07 -20.18 -2.87
CA VAL A 204 1.33 -21.16 -2.05
C VAL A 204 0.20 -21.78 -2.86
N VAL A 205 0.21 -23.12 -3.00
CA VAL A 205 -0.73 -23.89 -3.82
C VAL A 205 -1.30 -25.09 -3.08
N PHE A 206 -2.39 -25.66 -3.62
CA PHE A 206 -2.94 -26.95 -3.23
C PHE A 206 -2.81 -27.91 -4.39
N PHE A 207 -2.20 -29.07 -4.16
CA PHE A 207 -2.09 -30.11 -5.19
C PHE A 207 -3.39 -30.91 -5.27
N ILE A 208 -3.84 -31.21 -6.48
CA ILE A 208 -5.12 -31.91 -6.73
C ILE A 208 -4.88 -33.37 -7.12
N GLY A 209 -3.70 -33.66 -7.69
CA GLY A 209 -3.30 -35.00 -8.08
C GLY A 209 -1.99 -34.98 -8.85
N THR A 210 -1.41 -36.16 -9.05
CA THR A 210 -0.27 -36.39 -9.92
C THR A 210 -0.76 -37.01 -11.22
N ASP A 211 -0.27 -36.52 -12.34
CA ASP A 211 -0.65 -37.02 -13.67
C ASP A 211 0.15 -38.30 -14.02
N GLY A 212 1.16 -38.65 -13.21
CA GLY A 212 2.04 -39.80 -13.40
C GLY A 212 3.08 -39.63 -14.52
N GLU A 213 3.02 -38.52 -15.26
CA GLU A 213 3.97 -38.17 -16.30
C GLU A 213 5.27 -37.63 -15.69
N LEU A 214 6.42 -38.19 -16.10
CA LEU A 214 7.73 -37.66 -15.73
C LEU A 214 7.97 -36.30 -16.40
N ALA A 215 8.52 -35.38 -15.62
CA ALA A 215 8.86 -34.04 -16.01
C ALA A 215 10.29 -33.99 -16.55
N ASP A 216 10.43 -33.48 -17.77
CA ASP A 216 11.71 -33.27 -18.42
C ASP A 216 12.57 -32.23 -17.63
N PRO A 217 13.79 -32.57 -17.19
CA PRO A 217 14.66 -31.67 -16.42
C PRO A 217 14.95 -30.34 -17.13
N ALA A 218 15.08 -30.34 -18.46
CA ALA A 218 15.34 -29.12 -19.23
C ALA A 218 14.15 -28.15 -19.16
N THR A 219 12.93 -28.67 -19.21
CA THR A 219 11.69 -27.91 -19.02
C THR A 219 11.60 -27.34 -17.60
N ILE A 220 11.96 -28.13 -16.58
CA ILE A 220 11.95 -27.68 -15.17
C ILE A 220 12.93 -26.52 -14.96
N GLY A 221 14.19 -26.68 -15.40
CA GLY A 221 15.23 -25.66 -15.30
C GLY A 221 14.87 -24.36 -16.02
N THR A 222 14.13 -24.45 -17.13
CA THR A 222 13.73 -23.29 -17.92
C THR A 222 12.59 -22.48 -17.27
N PHE A 223 11.64 -23.14 -16.62
CA PHE A 223 10.37 -22.51 -16.20
C PHE A 223 10.13 -22.42 -14.69
N TYR A 224 10.78 -23.28 -13.88
CA TYR A 224 10.44 -23.45 -12.47
C TYR A 224 11.64 -23.19 -11.55
N PHE A 225 12.59 -24.11 -11.49
CA PHE A 225 13.79 -24.02 -10.65
C PHE A 225 14.89 -24.93 -11.23
N PRO A 226 16.17 -24.72 -10.87
CA PRO A 226 17.23 -25.63 -11.30
C PRO A 226 17.00 -27.02 -10.68
N ALA A 227 16.55 -27.97 -11.50
CA ALA A 227 16.32 -29.35 -11.07
C ALA A 227 17.64 -30.01 -10.65
N ALA A 228 17.62 -30.83 -9.61
CA ALA A 228 18.76 -31.66 -9.27
C ALA A 228 18.87 -32.81 -10.27
N ASP A 229 20.06 -33.03 -10.86
CA ASP A 229 20.29 -34.07 -11.88
C ASP A 229 20.03 -35.50 -11.37
N SER A 230 19.92 -35.68 -10.06
CA SER A 230 19.73 -36.98 -9.39
C SER A 230 18.28 -37.27 -8.95
N GLU A 231 17.33 -36.37 -9.20
CA GLU A 231 15.94 -36.54 -8.76
C GLU A 231 14.99 -36.64 -9.98
N GLU A 232 14.14 -37.67 -9.97
CA GLU A 232 13.06 -37.79 -10.94
C GLU A 232 11.86 -36.96 -10.48
N TYR A 233 11.38 -36.06 -11.34
CA TYR A 233 10.21 -35.24 -11.07
C TYR A 233 9.02 -35.75 -11.88
N ALA A 234 7.83 -35.78 -11.27
CA ALA A 234 6.56 -36.03 -11.92
C ALA A 234 5.72 -34.74 -11.97
N TRP A 235 4.88 -34.60 -12.99
CA TRP A 235 3.93 -33.49 -13.06
C TRP A 235 2.78 -33.69 -12.08
N ALA A 236 2.54 -32.66 -11.28
CA ALA A 236 1.38 -32.58 -10.40
C ALA A 236 0.50 -31.38 -10.76
N SER A 237 -0.81 -31.63 -10.84
CA SER A 237 -1.82 -30.61 -11.07
C SER A 237 -2.11 -29.84 -9.78
N TRP A 238 -2.25 -28.51 -9.86
CA TRP A 238 -2.49 -27.67 -8.69
C TRP A 238 -3.59 -26.62 -8.90
N ARG A 239 -4.17 -26.16 -7.78
CA ARG A 239 -5.07 -25.02 -7.72
C ARG A 239 -4.62 -23.99 -6.68
N PRO A 240 -4.96 -22.71 -6.88
CA PRO A 240 -4.77 -21.74 -5.80
C PRO A 240 -5.77 -22.02 -4.67
N GLY A 241 -5.31 -21.90 -3.43
CA GLY A 241 -6.16 -22.02 -2.24
C GLY A 241 -7.27 -20.97 -2.21
N SER A 242 -8.41 -21.35 -1.63
CA SER A 242 -9.46 -20.43 -1.21
C SER A 242 -9.01 -19.62 0.01
N LEU A 243 -9.71 -18.52 0.31
CA LEU A 243 -9.36 -17.69 1.47
C LEU A 243 -9.52 -18.47 2.79
N GLU A 244 -10.55 -19.31 2.89
CA GLU A 244 -10.86 -20.10 4.08
C GLU A 244 -9.77 -21.14 4.34
N GLU A 245 -9.41 -21.93 3.33
CA GLU A 245 -8.34 -22.93 3.40
C GLU A 245 -6.98 -22.32 3.78
N LEU A 246 -6.67 -21.13 3.26
CA LEU A 246 -5.41 -20.44 3.58
C LEU A 246 -5.40 -19.85 5.00
N VAL A 247 -6.57 -19.53 5.57
CA VAL A 247 -6.68 -19.03 6.95
C VAL A 247 -6.58 -20.17 7.95
N THR A 248 -7.14 -21.34 7.65
CA THR A 248 -7.06 -22.54 8.50
C THR A 248 -5.69 -23.22 8.47
N THR A 249 -4.86 -22.91 7.47
CA THR A 249 -3.50 -23.46 7.36
C THR A 249 -2.59 -22.90 8.47
N TRP A 250 -1.95 -23.82 9.20
CA TRP A 250 -0.91 -23.50 10.18
C TRP A 250 0.42 -23.13 9.51
N PRO A 251 1.04 -21.99 9.84
CA PRO A 251 2.31 -21.58 9.26
C PRO A 251 3.47 -22.43 9.80
N ALA A 252 4.48 -22.65 8.95
CA ALA A 252 5.79 -23.12 9.41
C ALA A 252 6.44 -22.07 10.32
N ARG A 253 7.05 -22.52 11.42
CA ARG A 253 7.76 -21.63 12.38
C ARG A 253 9.13 -21.21 11.85
N THR A 254 9.72 -22.02 10.98
CA THR A 254 11.05 -21.83 10.42
C THR A 254 10.94 -21.63 8.91
N PRO A 255 11.73 -20.71 8.31
CA PRO A 255 11.82 -20.60 6.86
C PRO A 255 12.36 -21.90 6.23
N PRO A 256 12.04 -22.16 4.95
CA PRO A 256 12.51 -23.36 4.26
C PRO A 256 14.04 -23.40 4.19
N ASN A 257 14.61 -24.57 4.41
CA ASN A 257 16.03 -24.80 4.26
C ASN A 257 16.42 -24.99 2.79
N LYS A 258 17.73 -24.97 2.48
CA LYS A 258 18.23 -25.13 1.10
C LYS A 258 17.80 -26.44 0.45
N ARG A 259 17.67 -27.53 1.21
CA ARG A 259 17.23 -28.84 0.69
C ARG A 259 15.76 -28.79 0.29
N GLU A 260 14.90 -28.19 1.11
CA GLU A 260 13.47 -28.03 0.81
C GLU A 260 13.24 -27.11 -0.40
N LEU A 261 14.07 -26.07 -0.54
CA LEU A 261 14.05 -25.22 -1.73
C LEU A 261 14.47 -25.99 -2.99
N ASN A 262 15.52 -26.82 -2.91
CA ASN A 262 15.97 -27.64 -4.03
C ASN A 262 14.96 -28.73 -4.40
N ARG A 263 14.30 -29.32 -3.39
CA ARG A 263 13.19 -30.28 -3.57
C ARG A 263 11.99 -29.67 -4.30
N GLY A 264 11.83 -28.34 -4.21
CA GLY A 264 10.77 -27.59 -4.91
C GLY A 264 9.50 -27.35 -4.10
N TRP A 265 9.35 -27.93 -2.90
CA TRP A 265 8.18 -27.70 -2.06
C TRP A 265 8.49 -27.72 -0.55
N TRP A 266 7.76 -26.90 0.22
CA TRP A 266 7.92 -26.74 1.67
C TRP A 266 6.60 -26.36 2.37
N MET A 267 6.59 -26.40 3.70
CA MET A 267 5.47 -25.86 4.48
C MET A 267 5.52 -24.33 4.47
N PRO A 268 4.44 -23.64 4.10
CA PRO A 268 4.48 -22.20 3.88
C PRO A 268 4.69 -21.42 5.18
N THR A 269 5.48 -20.37 5.10
CA THR A 269 5.72 -19.43 6.20
C THR A 269 4.53 -18.47 6.38
N LEU A 270 4.50 -17.75 7.50
CA LEU A 270 3.46 -16.76 7.76
C LEU A 270 3.44 -15.64 6.70
N GLU A 271 4.60 -15.20 6.22
CA GLU A 271 4.70 -14.14 5.20
C GLU A 271 4.16 -14.61 3.85
N GLU A 272 4.49 -15.83 3.43
CA GLU A 272 3.94 -16.43 2.21
C GLU A 272 2.42 -16.59 2.30
N LEU A 273 1.90 -17.04 3.45
CA LEU A 273 0.45 -17.13 3.68
C LEU A 273 -0.21 -15.75 3.68
N ARG A 274 0.43 -14.70 4.21
CA ARG A 274 -0.11 -13.33 4.16
C ARG A 274 -0.27 -12.84 2.72
N ILE A 275 0.71 -13.10 1.86
CA ILE A 275 0.65 -12.77 0.44
C ILE A 275 -0.47 -13.57 -0.23
N ALA A 276 -0.50 -14.89 -0.04
CA ALA A 276 -1.52 -15.77 -0.64
C ALA A 276 -2.94 -15.40 -0.21
N ARG A 277 -3.17 -15.06 1.07
CA ARG A 277 -4.46 -14.59 1.60
C ARG A 277 -4.87 -13.26 0.98
N ARG A 278 -3.93 -12.32 0.79
CA ARG A 278 -4.18 -11.03 0.13
C ARG A 278 -4.63 -11.25 -1.32
N ASP A 279 -3.95 -12.13 -2.04
CA ASP A 279 -4.28 -12.46 -3.43
C ASP A 279 -5.60 -13.21 -3.55
N ALA A 280 -5.90 -14.13 -2.62
CA ALA A 280 -7.20 -14.80 -2.53
C ALA A 280 -8.34 -13.81 -2.30
N LYS A 281 -8.16 -12.83 -1.39
CA LYS A 281 -9.13 -11.76 -1.15
C LYS A 281 -9.33 -10.88 -2.37
N SER A 282 -8.26 -10.56 -3.10
CA SER A 282 -8.33 -9.81 -4.35
C SER A 282 -9.11 -10.57 -5.43
N ARG A 283 -8.80 -11.86 -5.63
CA ARG A 283 -9.50 -12.75 -6.57
C ARG A 283 -10.99 -12.86 -6.26
N ARG A 284 -11.35 -13.02 -4.98
CA ARG A 284 -12.76 -13.06 -4.54
C ARG A 284 -13.49 -11.76 -4.88
N ARG A 285 -12.92 -10.61 -4.53
CA ARG A 285 -13.49 -9.29 -4.86
C ARG A 285 -13.63 -9.07 -6.37
N ALA A 286 -12.66 -9.53 -7.15
CA ALA A 286 -12.73 -9.42 -8.61
C ALA A 286 -13.88 -10.26 -9.19
N ARG A 287 -14.11 -11.47 -8.66
CA ARG A 287 -15.26 -12.30 -9.02
C ARG A 287 -16.57 -11.63 -8.62
N GLU A 288 -16.70 -11.17 -7.38
CA GLU A 288 -17.89 -10.46 -6.89
C GLU A 288 -18.23 -9.22 -7.75
N ARG A 289 -17.22 -8.45 -8.17
CA ARG A 289 -17.41 -7.32 -9.09
C ARG A 289 -17.88 -7.76 -10.47
N LYS A 290 -17.33 -8.86 -10.99
CA LYS A 290 -17.73 -9.41 -12.29
C LYS A 290 -19.18 -9.91 -12.22
N ASP A 291 -19.51 -10.69 -11.20
CA ASP A 291 -20.86 -11.23 -11.00
C ASP A 291 -21.88 -10.10 -10.81
N LYS A 292 -21.52 -9.04 -10.08
CA LYS A 292 -22.36 -7.84 -9.96
C LYS A 292 -22.57 -7.13 -11.29
N LYS A 293 -21.54 -7.04 -12.14
CA LYS A 293 -21.62 -6.45 -13.47
C LYS A 293 -22.46 -7.30 -14.43
N ASP A 294 -22.29 -8.61 -14.36
CA ASP A 294 -23.05 -9.57 -15.17
C ASP A 294 -24.54 -9.58 -14.72
N ALA A 295 -24.82 -9.42 -13.43
CA ALA A 295 -26.16 -9.29 -12.87
C ALA A 295 -26.81 -7.91 -13.15
N SER A 296 -26.01 -6.85 -13.33
CA SER A 296 -26.52 -5.51 -13.66
C SER A 296 -26.77 -5.28 -15.15
N GLY A 297 -26.58 -6.30 -16.01
CA GLY A 297 -27.03 -6.27 -17.41
C GLY A 297 -26.33 -5.27 -18.33
N GLU A 298 -25.25 -4.61 -17.92
CA GLU A 298 -24.47 -3.72 -18.80
C GLU A 298 -23.55 -4.53 -19.70
N ARG A 299 -24.13 -5.14 -20.74
CA ARG A 299 -23.39 -5.41 -21.98
C ARG A 299 -23.22 -4.07 -22.70
N PRO A 300 -22.00 -3.56 -22.92
CA PRO A 300 -21.83 -2.44 -23.83
C PRO A 300 -22.22 -2.94 -25.22
N ALA A 301 -23.36 -2.47 -25.72
CA ALA A 301 -23.61 -2.41 -27.14
C ALA A 301 -22.66 -1.33 -27.67
N ASP A 302 -21.61 -1.74 -28.37
CA ASP A 302 -21.07 -1.03 -29.53
C ASP A 302 -19.86 -1.79 -30.08
N SER A 303 -20.10 -2.49 -31.18
CA SER A 303 -19.13 -2.87 -32.20
C SER A 303 -19.91 -3.22 -33.46
N ALA A 304 -20.26 -2.19 -34.22
CA ALA A 304 -20.53 -2.27 -35.66
C ALA A 304 -19.53 -1.35 -36.36
#